data_AF-R5Y7A2-F1
#
_entry.id   AF-R5Y7A2-F1
#
_cell.length_a   1.000
_cell.length_b   1.000
_cell.length_c   1.000
_cell.angle_alpha   90.00
_cell.angle_beta   90.00
_cell.angle_gamma   90.00
#
_symmetry.space_group_name_H-M   'P 1'
#
loop_
_entity.id
_entity.type
_entity.pdbx_description
1 polymer ?
#
loop_
_entity_poly.entity_id
_entity_poly.type
_entity_poly.pdbx_seq_one_letter_code
_entity_poly.pdbx_strand_id
1 'polypeptide(L)'
;MKDVMYQYERKIKNTTSNEFYYGTNPNSWVGEIALMYASDYGYAVSDECTNYMDHYHTCVSYNWLSYKVSDEWLLNQGSSSYGGGRAFYIYKQGYLEENNNNDVSSRLMAVRPTLYLKSNVKITGGNGTSSNPYILGL
;
A
#
# COMPACT_ATOMS: atom_id res chain seq x y z
N MET A 1 19.81 15.81 14.67
CA MET A 1 20.28 14.92 13.58
C MET A 1 19.11 14.21 12.88
N LYS A 2 18.14 13.65 13.63
CA LYS A 2 16.89 13.07 13.09
C LYS A 2 16.07 14.07 12.26
N ASP A 3 15.96 15.33 12.73
CA ASP A 3 15.25 16.40 11.99
C ASP A 3 15.94 16.84 10.70
N VAL A 4 17.26 16.65 10.58
CA VAL A 4 18.03 17.06 9.39
C VAL A 4 17.80 16.07 8.24
N MET A 5 17.79 14.77 8.54
CA MET A 5 17.47 13.74 7.54
C MET A 5 16.00 13.81 7.10
N TYR A 6 15.08 14.07 8.03
CA TYR A 6 13.65 14.24 7.72
C TYR A 6 13.38 15.41 6.76
N GLN A 7 14.12 16.52 6.90
CA GLN A 7 14.04 17.65 5.97
C GLN A 7 14.67 17.38 4.60
N TYR A 8 15.68 16.50 4.53
CA TYR A 8 16.30 16.07 3.27
C TYR A 8 15.43 15.10 2.46
N GLU A 9 14.73 14.16 3.10
CA GLU A 9 13.86 13.19 2.43
C GLU A 9 12.59 13.84 1.82
N ARG A 10 12.05 14.91 2.45
CA ARG A 10 10.84 15.61 1.96
C ARG A 10 11.11 16.95 1.26
N LYS A 11 12.38 17.32 1.00
CA LYS A 11 12.85 18.51 0.25
C LYS A 11 11.92 19.73 0.38
N ILE A 12 11.84 20.29 1.59
CA ILE A 12 11.15 21.56 1.85
C ILE A 12 12.21 22.67 1.89
N LYS A 13 12.61 23.19 0.72
CA LYS A 13 13.45 24.40 0.67
C LYS A 13 12.92 25.32 -0.43
N ASN A 14 12.53 26.52 -0.03
CA ASN A 14 11.90 27.52 -0.89
C ASN A 14 12.98 28.31 -1.66
N THR A 15 13.84 27.61 -2.41
CA THR A 15 14.98 28.19 -3.14
C THR A 15 15.00 27.69 -4.58
N THR A 16 15.23 28.58 -5.54
CA THR A 16 15.24 28.31 -6.98
C THR A 16 16.54 27.69 -7.52
N SER A 17 17.44 27.17 -6.66
CA SER A 17 18.65 26.50 -7.14
C SER A 17 18.36 25.05 -7.54
N ASN A 18 18.85 24.66 -8.72
CA ASN A 18 18.56 23.44 -9.47
C ASN A 18 19.06 22.11 -8.83
N GLU A 19 19.08 21.98 -7.51
CA GLU A 19 19.57 20.78 -6.81
C GLU A 19 18.44 19.82 -6.37
N PHE A 20 17.18 20.22 -6.55
CA PHE A 20 16.01 19.51 -6.04
C PHE A 20 14.85 19.50 -7.06
N TYR A 21 13.98 18.48 -6.97
CA TYR A 21 12.82 18.34 -7.86
C TYR A 21 11.90 19.56 -7.72
N TYR A 22 11.87 20.39 -8.76
CA TYR A 22 11.03 21.58 -8.86
C TYR A 22 9.84 21.23 -9.76
N GLY A 23 8.77 20.69 -9.15
CA GLY A 23 7.49 20.47 -9.81
C GLY A 23 6.45 21.44 -9.27
N THR A 24 5.45 21.80 -10.08
CA THR A 24 4.28 22.61 -9.68
C THR A 24 3.31 21.86 -8.75
N ASN A 25 3.56 20.58 -8.48
CA ASN A 25 2.74 19.76 -7.59
C ASN A 25 3.12 20.03 -6.12
N PRO A 26 2.16 20.35 -5.23
CA PRO A 26 2.46 20.67 -3.84
C PRO A 26 3.14 19.49 -3.11
N ASN A 27 4.31 19.75 -2.52
CA ASN A 27 5.11 18.78 -1.77
C ASN A 27 4.53 18.49 -0.37
N SER A 28 3.41 19.12 -0.03
CA SER A 28 2.76 19.07 1.28
C SER A 28 1.41 18.36 1.16
N TRP A 29 1.44 17.03 1.17
CA TRP A 29 0.25 16.23 1.42
C TRP A 29 0.24 15.77 2.87
N VAL A 30 -0.88 16.03 3.55
CA VAL A 30 -1.20 15.48 4.88
C VAL A 30 -2.35 14.53 4.68
N GLY A 31 -2.10 13.26 4.93
CA GLY A 31 -3.14 12.25 5.04
C GLY A 31 -2.57 10.96 5.59
N GLU A 32 -3.45 9.97 5.71
CA GLU A 32 -3.15 8.72 6.37
C GLU A 32 -2.63 7.72 5.33
N ILE A 33 -1.39 7.28 5.51
CA ILE A 33 -0.82 6.14 4.80
C ILE A 33 -1.07 4.92 5.67
N ALA A 34 -1.73 3.92 5.11
CA ALA A 34 -1.98 2.65 5.77
C ALA A 34 -1.48 1.47 4.92
N LEU A 35 -1.55 0.27 5.50
CA LEU A 35 -1.36 -0.97 4.77
C LEU A 35 -2.62 -1.29 3.95
N MET A 36 -2.47 -2.10 2.90
CA MET A 36 -3.60 -2.68 2.18
C MET A 36 -4.45 -3.54 3.14
N TYR A 37 -5.77 -3.56 2.96
CA TYR A 37 -6.61 -4.59 3.57
C TYR A 37 -6.53 -5.88 2.78
N ALA A 38 -6.83 -7.00 3.46
CA ALA A 38 -7.04 -8.29 2.80
C ALA A 38 -8.06 -8.22 1.65
N SER A 39 -9.13 -7.44 1.83
CA SER A 39 -10.14 -7.22 0.78
C SER A 39 -9.57 -6.57 -0.48
N ASP A 40 -8.57 -5.69 -0.36
CA ASP A 40 -7.97 -5.04 -1.53
C ASP A 40 -7.25 -6.07 -2.40
N TYR A 41 -6.56 -7.04 -1.77
CA TYR A 41 -5.98 -8.19 -2.46
C TYR A 41 -7.05 -9.10 -3.07
N GLY A 42 -8.16 -9.28 -2.36
CA GLY A 42 -9.36 -9.98 -2.84
C GLY A 42 -9.93 -9.39 -4.13
N TYR A 43 -10.13 -8.06 -4.17
CA TYR A 43 -10.66 -7.32 -5.32
C TYR A 43 -9.68 -7.19 -6.48
N ALA A 44 -8.39 -7.38 -6.25
CA ALA A 44 -7.38 -7.28 -7.30
C ALA A 44 -7.32 -8.52 -8.21
N VAL A 45 -8.08 -9.57 -7.90
CA VAL A 45 -8.20 -10.74 -8.75
C VAL A 45 -9.22 -10.49 -9.85
N SER A 46 -8.97 -11.01 -11.05
CA SER A 46 -9.95 -11.02 -12.13
C SER A 46 -10.93 -12.21 -12.01
N ASP A 47 -12.01 -12.17 -12.78
CA ASP A 47 -13.10 -13.17 -12.75
C ASP A 47 -12.63 -14.59 -13.13
N GLU A 48 -11.45 -14.73 -13.74
CA GLU A 48 -10.83 -16.01 -14.07
C GLU A 48 -10.37 -16.81 -12.84
N CYS A 49 -10.14 -16.17 -11.69
CA CYS A 49 -9.86 -16.88 -10.45
C CYS A 49 -11.12 -17.06 -9.62
N THR A 50 -11.61 -18.29 -9.56
CA THR A 50 -12.84 -18.65 -8.83
C THR A 50 -12.59 -19.26 -7.45
N ASN A 51 -11.33 -19.29 -7.01
CA ASN A 51 -10.94 -19.84 -5.71
C ASN A 51 -11.30 -18.89 -4.56
N TYR A 52 -11.21 -19.39 -3.33
CA TYR A 52 -11.20 -18.55 -2.14
C TYR A 52 -9.87 -17.80 -2.00
N MET A 53 -9.90 -16.64 -1.31
CA MET A 53 -8.76 -15.72 -1.20
C MET A 53 -7.50 -16.35 -0.56
N ASP A 54 -7.66 -17.30 0.35
CA ASP A 54 -6.58 -18.09 0.94
C ASP A 54 -5.91 -19.05 -0.07
N HIS A 55 -6.59 -19.36 -1.19
CA HIS A 55 -6.14 -20.25 -2.26
C HIS A 55 -5.69 -19.52 -3.55
N TYR A 56 -5.54 -18.19 -3.51
CA TYR A 56 -5.11 -17.40 -4.67
C TYR A 56 -3.70 -17.72 -5.18
N HIS A 57 -2.90 -18.47 -4.43
CA HIS A 57 -1.60 -18.98 -4.88
C HIS A 57 -1.68 -19.78 -6.20
N THR A 58 -2.82 -20.40 -6.49
CA THR A 58 -3.07 -21.16 -7.73
C THR A 58 -3.37 -20.27 -8.94
N CYS A 59 -3.68 -18.99 -8.73
CA CYS A 59 -4.19 -18.07 -9.74
C CYS A 59 -3.49 -16.70 -9.70
N VAL A 60 -2.30 -16.60 -9.09
CA VAL A 60 -1.52 -15.36 -8.94
C VAL A 60 -1.29 -14.56 -10.22
N SER A 61 -1.32 -15.20 -11.38
CA SER A 61 -1.22 -14.52 -12.69
C SER A 61 -2.42 -13.61 -12.99
N TYR A 62 -3.55 -13.85 -12.34
CA TYR A 62 -4.81 -13.12 -12.49
C TYR A 62 -5.02 -12.05 -11.41
N ASN A 63 -4.08 -11.89 -10.48
CA ASN A 63 -4.15 -10.88 -9.43
C ASN A 63 -3.09 -9.80 -9.66
N TRP A 64 -3.51 -8.57 -9.96
CA TRP A 64 -2.58 -7.49 -10.31
C TRP A 64 -1.81 -6.92 -9.10
N LEU A 65 -2.23 -7.25 -7.87
CA LEU A 65 -1.49 -6.97 -6.64
C LEU A 65 -0.52 -8.10 -6.26
N SER A 66 -0.51 -9.23 -6.99
CA SER A 66 0.43 -10.32 -6.71
C SER A 66 1.88 -9.85 -6.88
N TYR A 67 2.64 -9.85 -5.78
CA TYR A 67 4.06 -9.51 -5.78
C TYR A 67 4.90 -10.72 -5.37
N LYS A 68 5.64 -11.28 -6.32
CA LYS A 68 6.35 -12.56 -6.14
C LYS A 68 7.74 -12.44 -5.52
N VAL A 69 8.14 -11.23 -5.09
CA VAL A 69 9.50 -10.96 -4.62
C VAL A 69 9.62 -11.12 -3.11
N SER A 70 8.61 -10.69 -2.35
CA SER A 70 8.61 -10.71 -0.89
C SER A 70 7.21 -10.93 -0.35
N ASP A 71 7.13 -11.48 0.86
CA ASP A 71 5.90 -11.46 1.62
C ASP A 71 5.51 -10.00 1.96
N GLU A 72 4.22 -9.70 2.06
CA GLU A 72 3.69 -8.35 2.29
C GLU A 72 2.75 -8.31 3.50
N TRP A 73 2.94 -7.32 4.38
CA TRP A 73 2.02 -7.08 5.50
C TRP A 73 0.71 -6.43 5.03
N LEU A 74 -0.39 -6.88 5.63
CA LEU A 74 -1.73 -6.34 5.45
C LEU A 74 -2.28 -5.79 6.76
N LEU A 75 -3.19 -4.82 6.64
CA LEU A 75 -3.91 -4.25 7.77
C LEU A 75 -4.88 -5.28 8.34
N ASN A 76 -4.81 -5.48 9.66
CA ASN A 76 -5.71 -6.37 10.39
C ASN A 76 -7.03 -5.67 10.76
N GLN A 77 -8.16 -6.31 10.48
CA GLN A 77 -9.51 -5.84 10.87
C GLN A 77 -9.93 -6.32 12.27
N GLY A 78 -9.26 -7.33 12.84
CA GLY A 78 -9.51 -7.90 14.16
C GLY A 78 -8.43 -7.51 15.17
N SER A 79 -8.47 -6.28 15.67
CA SER A 79 -7.47 -5.76 16.61
C SER A 79 -7.77 -6.03 18.09
N SER A 80 -8.92 -6.62 18.44
CA SER A 80 -9.46 -6.56 19.80
C SER A 80 -9.35 -7.84 20.65
N SER A 81 -8.97 -8.99 20.09
CA SER A 81 -9.12 -10.28 20.79
C SER A 81 -7.84 -10.96 21.25
N TYR A 82 -6.66 -10.55 20.77
CA TYR A 82 -5.40 -11.20 21.13
C TYR A 82 -4.29 -10.18 21.40
N GLY A 83 -3.73 -10.24 22.61
CA GLY A 83 -2.72 -9.29 23.08
C GLY A 83 -1.49 -9.25 22.17
N GLY A 84 -1.38 -8.19 21.37
CA GLY A 84 -0.16 -7.79 20.69
C GLY A 84 0.04 -8.40 19.30
N GLY A 85 -0.26 -7.62 18.26
CA GLY A 85 0.54 -7.66 17.03
C GLY A 85 0.17 -8.67 15.94
N ARG A 86 -1.03 -9.26 15.97
CA ARG A 86 -1.47 -10.07 14.82
C ARG A 86 -1.71 -9.19 13.60
N ALA A 87 -1.09 -9.56 12.48
CA ALA A 87 -1.27 -8.95 11.18
C ALA A 87 -1.69 -10.01 10.17
N PHE A 88 -2.48 -9.63 9.17
CA PHE A 88 -2.60 -10.45 7.97
C PHE A 88 -1.38 -10.22 7.09
N TYR A 89 -1.09 -11.17 6.22
CA TYR A 89 -0.04 -11.02 5.24
C TYR A 89 -0.30 -11.88 4.02
N ILE A 90 0.32 -11.48 2.92
CA ILE A 90 0.34 -12.22 1.67
C ILE A 90 1.74 -12.80 1.54
N TYR A 91 1.84 -14.11 1.39
CA TYR A 91 3.12 -14.70 1.00
C TYR A 91 3.44 -14.38 -0.44
N LYS A 92 4.73 -14.32 -0.79
CA LYS A 92 5.17 -14.12 -2.18
C LYS A 92 4.59 -15.13 -3.19
N GLN A 93 4.14 -16.30 -2.73
CA GLN A 93 3.47 -17.29 -3.59
C GLN A 93 1.96 -17.02 -3.76
N GLY A 94 1.37 -16.03 -3.09
CA GLY A 94 0.02 -15.53 -3.31
C GLY A 94 -1.07 -16.08 -2.38
N TYR A 95 -0.71 -16.73 -1.28
CA TYR A 95 -1.67 -17.14 -0.26
C TYR A 95 -1.74 -16.09 0.85
N LEU A 96 -2.95 -15.90 1.37
CA LEU A 96 -3.26 -14.95 2.44
C LEU A 96 -3.46 -15.70 3.75
N GLU A 97 -2.76 -15.29 4.80
CA GLU A 97 -2.86 -15.90 6.13
C GLU A 97 -2.97 -14.84 7.23
N GLU A 98 -3.64 -15.20 8.33
CA GLU A 98 -3.49 -14.49 9.61
C GLU A 98 -2.21 -14.98 10.28
N ASN A 99 -1.36 -14.04 10.69
CA ASN A 99 -0.16 -14.38 11.43
C ASN A 99 -0.51 -14.77 12.87
N ASN A 100 -0.52 -16.08 13.14
CA ASN A 100 -0.81 -16.64 14.45
C ASN A 100 0.41 -16.74 15.38
N ASN A 101 1.63 -16.68 14.83
CA ASN A 101 2.86 -17.05 15.55
C ASN A 101 4.00 -16.01 15.50
N ASN A 102 3.91 -14.98 14.65
CA ASN A 102 4.95 -13.95 14.55
C ASN A 102 4.34 -12.59 14.87
N ASP A 103 4.95 -11.85 15.78
CA ASP A 103 4.66 -10.44 15.94
C ASP A 103 5.25 -9.68 14.73
N VAL A 104 4.62 -8.57 14.30
CA VAL A 104 5.15 -7.72 13.21
C VAL A 104 6.60 -7.29 13.51
N SER A 105 6.97 -7.26 14.79
CA SER A 105 8.31 -6.96 15.29
C SER A 105 9.39 -8.00 14.93
N SER A 106 9.03 -9.25 14.62
CA SER A 106 10.00 -10.34 14.41
C SER A 106 10.29 -10.69 12.95
N ARG A 107 9.50 -10.19 11.99
CA ARG A 107 9.64 -10.52 10.57
C ARG A 107 9.54 -9.28 9.69
N LEU A 108 10.64 -8.97 8.99
CA LEU A 108 10.66 -7.89 8.01
C LEU A 108 10.00 -8.37 6.71
N MET A 109 8.81 -7.83 6.42
CA MET A 109 8.09 -8.05 5.17
C MET A 109 7.95 -6.71 4.43
N ALA A 110 7.65 -6.78 3.13
CA ALA A 110 7.35 -5.59 2.37
C ALA A 110 6.03 -4.96 2.84
N VAL A 111 5.91 -3.67 2.60
CA VAL A 111 4.69 -2.90 2.82
C VAL A 111 4.33 -2.21 1.52
N ARG A 112 3.04 -2.22 1.17
CA ARG A 112 2.52 -1.43 0.07
C ARG A 112 1.73 -0.25 0.63
N PRO A 113 2.27 0.97 0.55
CA PRO A 113 1.57 2.16 0.98
C PRO A 113 0.24 2.30 0.23
N THR A 114 -0.85 2.41 0.98
CA THR A 114 -2.21 2.55 0.42
C THR A 114 -2.83 3.85 0.88
N LEU A 115 -3.46 4.55 -0.06
CA LEU A 115 -4.20 5.78 0.18
C LEU A 115 -5.70 5.47 0.20
N TYR A 116 -6.33 5.66 1.35
CA TYR A 116 -7.78 5.55 1.47
C TYR A 116 -8.44 6.90 1.20
N LEU A 117 -9.31 6.92 0.19
CA LEU A 117 -10.06 8.10 -0.19
C LEU A 117 -11.44 8.09 0.50
N LYS A 118 -11.96 9.28 0.82
CA LYS A 118 -13.36 9.41 1.23
C LYS A 118 -14.27 8.93 0.09
N SER A 119 -15.41 8.34 0.43
CA SER A 119 -16.33 7.75 -0.56
C SER A 119 -16.87 8.75 -1.59
N ASN A 120 -16.85 10.05 -1.29
CA ASN A 120 -17.25 11.10 -2.22
C ASN A 120 -16.13 11.55 -3.16
N VAL A 121 -14.88 11.10 -2.96
CA VAL A 121 -13.77 11.40 -3.86
C VAL A 121 -13.80 10.45 -5.05
N LYS A 122 -13.71 10.98 -6.26
CA LYS A 122 -13.76 10.25 -7.53
C LYS A 122 -12.53 10.55 -8.38
N ILE A 123 -12.21 9.61 -9.27
CA ILE A 123 -11.30 9.89 -10.38
C ILE A 123 -12.06 10.75 -11.39
N THR A 124 -11.64 12.00 -11.57
CA THR A 124 -12.27 12.97 -12.48
C THR A 124 -11.45 13.18 -13.76
N GLY A 125 -10.27 12.57 -13.85
CA GLY A 125 -9.42 12.61 -15.03
C GLY A 125 -8.14 11.79 -14.84
N GLY A 126 -7.32 11.73 -15.89
CA GLY A 126 -6.10 10.93 -15.90
C GLY A 126 -6.33 9.44 -16.13
N ASN A 127 -5.26 8.70 -16.45
CA ASN A 127 -5.28 7.24 -16.61
C ASN A 127 -4.26 6.52 -15.72
N GLY A 128 -3.64 7.25 -14.79
CA GLY A 128 -2.71 6.70 -13.82
C GLY A 128 -1.28 6.47 -14.34
N THR A 129 -0.94 6.90 -15.56
CA THR A 129 0.46 6.84 -16.03
C THR A 129 1.28 8.02 -15.49
N SER A 130 2.61 7.93 -15.55
CA SER A 130 3.50 9.01 -15.12
C SER A 130 3.30 10.32 -15.91
N SER A 131 2.89 10.23 -17.17
CA SER A 131 2.58 11.38 -18.03
C SER A 131 1.13 11.86 -17.91
N ASN A 132 0.24 11.05 -17.34
CA ASN A 132 -1.18 11.36 -17.19
C ASN A 132 -1.75 10.78 -15.87
N PRO A 133 -1.29 11.31 -14.72
CA PRO A 133 -1.65 10.81 -13.40
C PRO A 133 -3.14 10.99 -13.11
N TYR A 134 -3.69 10.16 -12.22
CA TYR A 134 -5.08 10.30 -11.79
C TYR A 134 -5.33 11.65 -11.12
N ILE A 135 -6.43 12.28 -11.52
CA ILE A 135 -6.96 13.50 -10.93
C ILE A 135 -8.11 13.11 -10.02
N LEU A 136 -8.04 13.50 -8.75
CA LEU A 136 -9.05 13.22 -7.73
C LEU A 136 -9.89 14.47 -7.47
N GLY A 137 -11.22 14.33 -7.47
CA GLY A 137 -12.17 15.41 -7.21
C GLY A 137 -13.36 14.97 -6.36
N LEU A 138 -14.14 15.93 -5.85
CA LEU A 138 -15.38 15.71 -5.09
C LEU A 138 -16.60 15.62 -6.01
#